data_AF-A0A3B8X7F1-F1
#
_entry.id   AF-A0A3B8X7F1-F1
#
_cell.length_a   1.000
_cell.length_b   1.000
_cell.length_c   1.000
_cell.angle_alpha   90.00
_cell.angle_beta   90.00
_cell.angle_gamma   90.00
#
_symmetry.space_group_name_H-M   'P 1'
#
loop_
_entity.id
_entity.type
_entity.pdbx_description
1 polymer ?
#
loop_
_entity_poly.entity_id
_entity_poly.type
_entity_poly.pdbx_seq_one_letter_code
_entity_poly.pdbx_strand_id
1 'polypeptide(L)'
;AEGLEEITSIEDLKALYKTGPVTIDQNIWIKGKVISSDKSGNIYNEMYIQDGKSAADGSAITLKLGKSSLYNEYPVGSWVYVKCQHLTLGAYNGMLQLGMGADQTATNEYETSYINLQAIIDAHVFRGFQDEPFAPVALTEDALKAAVSAGASDKIWGKVVTLKGCVYGDQIFALFYPNSNMAHKSGNPENRVFLSDNGTWGVDTWACTKAGYIGYLQSGVWDQAEVGSGATRYGSILGTPSKYLGEDADKFGADAFLTYKEIMIKYAAANYISHYFKLGGTDVQVRTSGYAKFADTKLSSGILEKKPVTITGIITLYDGSAQISLVDDPEISVILQ
;
A
#
# COMPACT_ATOMS: atom_id res chain seq x y z
N ALA A 1 9.85 36.42 -13.67
CA ALA A 1 8.48 36.77 -13.29
C ALA A 1 8.36 36.60 -11.78
N GLU A 2 7.55 37.44 -11.15
CA GLU A 2 7.47 37.78 -9.73
C GLU A 2 7.39 36.59 -8.75
N GLY A 3 8.01 36.75 -7.57
CA GLY A 3 7.78 35.97 -6.35
C GLY A 3 8.30 34.53 -6.35
N LEU A 4 9.56 34.31 -5.93
CA LEU A 4 9.89 33.02 -5.31
C LEU A 4 9.22 33.03 -3.94
N GLU A 5 7.98 32.54 -3.88
CA GLU A 5 7.28 32.27 -2.63
C GLU A 5 8.15 31.36 -1.76
N GLU A 6 8.15 31.59 -0.46
CA GLU A 6 8.94 30.80 0.48
C GLU A 6 8.48 29.34 0.43
N ILE A 7 9.38 28.45 0.04
CA ILE A 7 9.09 27.01 -0.01
C ILE A 7 9.02 26.49 1.43
N THR A 8 7.83 26.04 1.82
CA THR A 8 7.59 25.39 3.10
C THR A 8 8.21 24.00 3.11
N SER A 9 8.80 23.59 4.23
CA SER A 9 9.31 22.22 4.37
C SER A 9 8.14 21.23 4.43
N ILE A 10 8.37 19.99 4.00
CA ILE A 10 7.35 18.94 4.11
C ILE A 10 7.07 18.64 5.60
N GLU A 11 8.04 18.82 6.48
CA GLU A 11 7.85 18.70 7.93
C GLU A 11 6.88 19.76 8.47
N ASP A 12 7.06 21.02 8.10
CA ASP A 12 6.17 22.12 8.50
C ASP A 12 4.77 21.95 7.91
N LEU A 13 4.67 21.48 6.66
CA LEU A 13 3.38 21.11 6.08
C LEU A 13 2.70 20.01 6.90
N LYS A 14 3.41 18.90 7.19
CA LYS A 14 2.90 17.80 8.03
C LYS A 14 2.46 18.29 9.41
N ALA A 15 3.16 19.28 9.97
CA ALA A 15 2.81 19.87 11.25
C ALA A 15 1.46 20.60 11.25
N LEU A 16 0.85 20.93 10.11
CA LEU A 16 -0.51 21.44 10.04
C LEU A 16 -1.55 20.40 10.45
N TYR A 17 -1.23 19.10 10.33
CA TYR A 17 -2.09 18.02 10.79
C TYR A 17 -2.03 17.91 12.32
N LYS A 18 -3.14 18.26 13.00
CA LYS A 18 -3.25 18.21 14.46
C LYS A 18 -4.19 17.10 14.90
N THR A 19 -5.50 17.38 14.87
CA THR A 19 -6.54 16.47 15.36
C THR A 19 -7.35 15.82 14.22
N GLY A 20 -7.00 16.10 12.96
CA GLY A 20 -7.72 15.61 11.79
C GLY A 20 -7.29 16.35 10.51
N PRO A 21 -7.96 16.08 9.39
CA PRO A 21 -7.58 16.63 8.10
C PRO A 21 -7.71 18.14 8.05
N VAL A 22 -6.81 18.78 7.30
CA VAL A 22 -6.79 20.22 7.09
C VAL A 22 -6.78 20.53 5.60
N THR A 23 -7.82 21.23 5.14
CA THR A 23 -7.80 21.89 3.83
C THR A 23 -6.97 23.16 3.94
N ILE A 24 -6.01 23.31 3.03
CA ILE A 24 -5.01 24.37 3.11
C ILE A 24 -5.54 25.61 2.39
N ASP A 25 -5.87 26.67 3.13
CA ASP A 25 -6.34 27.93 2.52
C ASP A 25 -5.19 28.86 2.12
N GLN A 26 -4.03 28.67 2.75
CA GLN A 26 -2.85 29.49 2.52
C GLN A 26 -2.18 29.13 1.18
N ASN A 27 -1.52 30.11 0.57
CA ASN A 27 -0.68 29.89 -0.60
C ASN A 27 0.66 29.25 -0.19
N ILE A 28 0.59 27.99 0.22
CA ILE A 28 1.76 27.18 0.61
C ILE A 28 2.28 26.44 -0.61
N TRP A 29 3.60 26.44 -0.78
CA TRP A 29 4.30 25.62 -1.75
C TRP A 29 5.31 24.73 -1.05
N ILE A 30 5.33 23.46 -1.44
CA ILE A 30 6.40 22.53 -1.08
C ILE A 30 7.20 22.17 -2.33
N LYS A 31 8.45 21.76 -2.11
CA LYS A 31 9.32 21.22 -3.17
C LYS A 31 9.88 19.89 -2.70
N GLY A 32 9.75 18.85 -3.52
CA GLY A 32 10.29 17.53 -3.21
C GLY A 32 10.84 16.83 -4.45
N LYS A 33 11.82 15.97 -4.24
CA LYS A 33 12.35 15.04 -5.23
C LYS A 33 11.47 13.79 -5.24
N VAL A 34 11.09 13.32 -6.42
CA VAL A 34 10.30 12.09 -6.60
C VAL A 34 11.15 10.89 -6.20
N ILE A 35 10.64 10.07 -5.29
CA ILE A 35 11.35 8.91 -4.72
C ILE A 35 10.62 7.57 -4.97
N SER A 36 9.45 7.61 -5.62
CA SER A 36 8.66 6.42 -5.97
C SER A 36 8.52 6.25 -7.48
N SER A 37 8.20 5.04 -7.91
CA SER A 37 7.82 4.72 -9.29
C SER A 37 6.63 3.77 -9.29
N ASP A 38 5.63 4.03 -10.13
CA ASP A 38 4.52 3.11 -10.40
C ASP A 38 4.81 2.15 -11.58
N LYS A 39 6.04 2.17 -12.13
CA LYS A 39 6.44 1.36 -13.30
C LYS A 39 6.31 -0.14 -13.07
N SER A 40 6.56 -0.61 -11.85
CA SER A 40 6.44 -2.01 -11.45
C SER A 40 4.99 -2.42 -11.15
N GLY A 41 4.10 -1.45 -10.91
CA GLY A 41 2.70 -1.66 -10.56
C GLY A 41 2.42 -1.89 -9.06
N ASN A 42 3.45 -1.78 -8.20
CA ASN A 42 3.25 -1.92 -6.76
C ASN A 42 2.76 -0.62 -6.10
N ILE A 43 3.41 0.50 -6.40
CA ILE A 43 2.87 1.84 -6.12
C ILE A 43 1.83 2.16 -7.20
N TYR A 44 0.66 2.66 -6.80
CA TYR A 44 -0.47 2.86 -7.71
C TYR A 44 -1.24 4.15 -7.38
N ASN A 45 -1.53 4.96 -8.40
CA ASN A 45 -2.32 6.19 -8.29
C ASN A 45 -1.76 7.26 -7.33
N GLU A 46 -0.51 7.11 -6.91
CA GLU A 46 0.13 8.00 -5.97
C GLU A 46 1.63 8.15 -6.27
N MET A 47 2.21 9.22 -5.76
CA MET A 47 3.62 9.54 -5.91
C MET A 47 4.18 10.03 -4.59
N TYR A 48 5.34 9.52 -4.19
CA TYR A 48 6.05 9.95 -3.00
C TYR A 48 7.13 10.96 -3.39
N ILE A 49 7.17 12.07 -2.66
CA ILE A 49 8.19 13.10 -2.81
C ILE A 49 8.87 13.34 -1.47
N GLN A 50 10.15 13.68 -1.51
CA GLN A 50 10.96 13.99 -0.33
C GLN A 50 11.69 15.32 -0.53
N ASP A 51 11.63 16.20 0.46
CA ASP A 51 12.40 17.45 0.47
C ASP A 51 13.82 17.24 1.06
N GLY A 52 14.56 18.33 1.24
CA GLY A 52 15.93 18.28 1.76
C GLY A 52 16.99 18.06 0.67
N LYS A 53 18.24 17.94 1.10
CA LYS A 53 19.41 17.87 0.19
C LYS A 53 19.93 16.45 0.00
N SER A 54 19.57 15.55 0.91
CA SER A 54 19.99 14.16 0.93
C SER A 54 18.86 13.29 1.49
N ALA A 55 18.98 11.98 1.34
CA ALA A 55 18.02 11.03 1.87
C ALA A 55 17.86 11.10 3.40
N ALA A 56 18.95 11.41 4.11
CA ALA A 56 18.96 11.53 5.57
C ALA A 56 18.22 12.78 6.06
N ASP A 57 18.14 13.81 5.21
CA ASP A 57 17.51 15.09 5.52
C ASP A 57 16.04 15.11 5.08
N GLY A 58 15.30 16.11 5.56
CA GLY A 58 13.94 16.38 5.14
C GLY A 58 12.90 15.36 5.63
N SER A 59 11.70 15.51 5.12
CA SER A 59 10.53 14.65 5.30
C SER A 59 9.97 14.25 3.93
N ALA A 60 9.21 13.16 3.91
CA ALA A 60 8.50 12.72 2.73
C ALA A 60 6.99 12.86 2.89
N ILE A 61 6.29 12.96 1.76
CA ILE A 61 4.83 12.96 1.70
C ILE A 61 4.34 12.27 0.44
N THR A 62 3.19 11.60 0.56
CA THR A 62 2.48 10.99 -0.57
C THR A 62 1.54 12.01 -1.21
N LEU A 63 1.56 12.09 -2.53
CA LEU A 63 0.59 12.83 -3.36
C LEU A 63 -0.39 11.84 -3.98
N LYS A 64 -1.69 12.00 -3.72
CA LYS A 64 -2.75 11.15 -4.26
C LYS A 64 -3.19 11.63 -5.64
N LEU A 65 -2.50 11.21 -6.71
CA LEU A 65 -2.74 11.75 -8.06
C LEU A 65 -3.83 11.03 -8.86
N GLY A 66 -4.28 9.84 -8.45
CA GLY A 66 -5.37 9.14 -9.14
C GLY A 66 -5.04 8.73 -10.58
N LYS A 67 -3.75 8.68 -10.93
CA LYS A 67 -3.24 8.48 -12.29
C LYS A 67 -2.18 7.39 -12.31
N SER A 68 -2.13 6.65 -13.40
CA SER A 68 -1.11 5.64 -13.67
C SER A 68 -0.08 6.13 -14.68
N SER A 69 1.01 5.38 -14.81
CA SER A 69 2.16 5.72 -15.66
C SER A 69 2.85 7.03 -15.26
N LEU A 70 2.79 7.37 -13.97
CA LEU A 70 3.42 8.58 -13.41
C LEU A 70 4.94 8.57 -13.63
N TYR A 71 5.57 7.40 -13.66
CA TYR A 71 7.00 7.23 -13.95
C TYR A 71 7.47 7.85 -15.28
N ASN A 72 6.57 8.06 -16.26
CA ASN A 72 6.91 8.71 -17.53
C ASN A 72 6.95 10.24 -17.42
N GLU A 73 6.13 10.82 -16.55
CA GLU A 73 5.99 12.26 -16.37
C GLU A 73 6.84 12.80 -15.23
N TYR A 74 7.02 11.96 -14.20
CA TYR A 74 7.70 12.24 -12.95
C TYR A 74 8.68 11.09 -12.63
N PRO A 75 9.74 10.90 -13.44
CA PRO A 75 10.73 9.87 -13.16
C PRO A 75 11.41 10.10 -11.81
N VAL A 76 11.81 9.02 -11.13
CA VAL A 76 12.54 9.09 -9.86
C VAL A 76 13.76 10.01 -10.01
N GLY A 77 13.98 10.90 -9.04
CA GLY A 77 15.02 11.92 -9.08
C GLY A 77 14.55 13.28 -9.63
N SER A 78 13.40 13.35 -10.31
CA SER A 78 12.80 14.64 -10.71
C SER A 78 12.41 15.46 -9.50
N TRP A 79 12.72 16.75 -9.52
CA TRP A 79 12.12 17.70 -8.60
C TRP A 79 10.71 18.06 -9.03
N VAL A 80 9.80 18.24 -8.08
CA VAL A 80 8.47 18.81 -8.30
C VAL A 80 8.19 19.90 -7.28
N TYR A 81 7.38 20.87 -7.69
CA TYR A 81 6.83 21.91 -6.85
C TYR A 81 5.33 21.67 -6.73
N VAL A 82 4.81 21.70 -5.50
CA VAL A 82 3.40 21.43 -5.25
C VAL A 82 2.77 22.66 -4.61
N LYS A 83 1.78 23.25 -5.28
CA LYS A 83 0.91 24.27 -4.71
C LYS A 83 -0.12 23.58 -3.82
N CYS A 84 -0.04 23.80 -2.52
CA CYS A 84 -0.86 23.07 -1.54
C CYS A 84 -2.22 23.71 -1.29
N GLN A 85 -2.42 24.98 -1.65
CA GLN A 85 -3.70 25.68 -1.49
C GLN A 85 -4.86 24.85 -2.08
N HIS A 86 -5.99 24.74 -1.40
CA HIS A 86 -7.17 23.93 -1.76
C HIS A 86 -6.98 22.40 -1.78
N LEU A 87 -5.76 21.91 -1.53
CA LEU A 87 -5.55 20.49 -1.23
C LEU A 87 -5.83 20.24 0.26
N THR A 88 -6.12 18.98 0.59
CA THR A 88 -6.32 18.52 1.94
C THR A 88 -5.15 17.64 2.35
N LEU A 89 -4.51 18.00 3.47
CA LEU A 89 -3.59 17.14 4.19
C LEU A 89 -4.41 16.29 5.17
N GLY A 90 -4.31 14.97 5.03
CA GLY A 90 -4.98 14.03 5.92
C GLY A 90 -4.15 12.78 6.14
N ALA A 91 -4.65 11.89 6.98
CA ALA A 91 -4.04 10.61 7.30
C ALA A 91 -4.84 9.44 6.73
N TYR A 92 -4.14 8.35 6.41
CA TYR A 92 -4.74 7.03 6.30
C TYR A 92 -4.02 6.09 7.24
N ASN A 93 -4.69 5.71 8.34
CA ASN A 93 -4.13 4.85 9.39
C ASN A 93 -2.74 5.30 9.90
N GLY A 94 -2.51 6.61 10.00
CA GLY A 94 -1.26 7.19 10.47
C GLY A 94 -0.28 7.61 9.38
N MET A 95 -0.51 7.26 8.10
CA MET A 95 0.29 7.78 6.99
C MET A 95 -0.29 9.11 6.50
N LEU A 96 0.45 10.21 6.67
CA LEU A 96 0.07 11.53 6.15
C LEU A 96 0.24 11.61 4.63
N GLN A 97 -0.76 12.20 3.97
CA GLN A 97 -0.90 12.26 2.52
C GLN A 97 -1.61 13.55 2.10
N LEU A 98 -1.30 14.01 0.89
CA LEU A 98 -1.86 15.21 0.28
C LEU A 98 -2.73 14.82 -0.92
N GLY A 99 -3.98 15.29 -0.93
CA GLY A 99 -4.94 15.00 -1.98
C GLY A 99 -6.06 16.04 -2.05
N MET A 100 -7.16 15.70 -2.70
CA MET A 100 -8.39 16.48 -2.59
C MET A 100 -9.08 16.18 -1.25
N GLY A 101 -9.99 17.04 -0.81
CA GLY A 101 -10.84 16.75 0.34
C GLY A 101 -11.61 15.45 0.14
N ALA A 102 -11.87 14.73 1.24
CA ALA A 102 -12.68 13.52 1.17
C ALA A 102 -14.05 13.81 0.51
N ASP A 103 -14.47 12.96 -0.42
CA ASP A 103 -15.87 12.97 -0.85
C ASP A 103 -16.72 12.71 0.39
N GLN A 104 -17.71 13.56 0.65
CA GLN A 104 -18.66 13.43 1.78
C GLN A 104 -19.60 12.23 1.56
N THR A 105 -19.04 11.03 1.44
CA THR A 105 -19.77 9.77 1.47
C THR A 105 -19.99 9.37 2.92
N ALA A 106 -21.07 8.64 3.19
CA ALA A 106 -21.56 8.35 4.54
C ALA A 106 -20.60 7.56 5.46
N THR A 107 -19.39 7.17 5.00
CA THR A 107 -18.46 6.34 5.79
C THR A 107 -17.23 7.07 6.33
N ASN A 108 -16.89 8.30 5.91
CA ASN A 108 -15.70 9.06 6.38
C ASN A 108 -14.41 8.19 6.53
N GLU A 109 -14.25 7.14 5.72
CA GLU A 109 -13.18 6.14 5.91
C GLU A 109 -11.79 6.68 5.53
N TYR A 110 -11.77 7.71 4.68
CA TYR A 110 -10.58 8.36 4.19
C TYR A 110 -10.67 9.86 4.42
N GLU A 111 -9.58 10.44 4.90
CA GLU A 111 -9.50 11.88 5.14
C GLU A 111 -9.14 12.69 3.89
N THR A 112 -8.72 12.01 2.82
CA THR A 112 -8.37 12.61 1.52
C THR A 112 -8.88 11.74 0.37
N SER A 113 -9.12 12.37 -0.79
CA SER A 113 -9.42 11.72 -2.06
C SER A 113 -8.34 12.03 -3.11
N TYR A 114 -8.43 11.42 -4.29
CA TYR A 114 -7.44 11.61 -5.36
C TYR A 114 -7.62 12.93 -6.10
N ILE A 115 -6.51 13.56 -6.49
CA ILE A 115 -6.42 14.65 -7.47
C ILE A 115 -6.53 14.06 -8.89
N ASN A 116 -7.62 13.37 -9.18
CA ASN A 116 -7.75 12.51 -10.37
C ASN A 116 -8.06 13.25 -11.69
N LEU A 117 -8.33 14.55 -11.66
CA LEU A 117 -8.54 15.37 -12.86
C LEU A 117 -7.22 16.00 -13.30
N GLN A 118 -6.79 15.72 -14.54
CA GLN A 118 -5.52 16.23 -15.09
C GLN A 118 -5.38 17.76 -14.95
N ALA A 119 -6.45 18.52 -15.22
CA ALA A 119 -6.42 19.97 -15.08
C ALA A 119 -6.14 20.45 -13.63
N ILE A 120 -6.56 19.67 -12.62
CA ILE A 120 -6.24 19.94 -11.23
C ILE A 120 -4.79 19.53 -10.95
N ILE A 121 -4.34 18.37 -11.43
CA ILE A 121 -2.92 17.99 -11.33
C ILE A 121 -2.03 19.08 -11.91
N ASP A 122 -2.32 19.59 -13.11
CA ASP A 122 -1.54 20.63 -13.79
C ASP A 122 -1.57 21.98 -13.06
N ALA A 123 -2.62 22.26 -12.29
CA ALA A 123 -2.74 23.46 -11.48
C ALA A 123 -1.98 23.37 -10.14
N HIS A 124 -1.64 22.16 -9.70
CA HIS A 124 -1.05 21.90 -8.38
C HIS A 124 0.37 21.32 -8.43
N VAL A 125 0.72 20.51 -9.43
CA VAL A 125 1.99 19.76 -9.48
C VAL A 125 2.80 20.21 -10.69
N PHE A 126 3.89 20.92 -10.41
CA PHE A 126 4.74 21.52 -11.42
C PHE A 126 6.08 20.79 -11.48
N ARG A 127 6.47 20.35 -12.68
CA ARG A 127 7.73 19.65 -12.91
C ARG A 127 8.92 20.60 -12.80
N GLY A 128 9.93 20.16 -12.07
CA GLY A 128 11.25 20.77 -11.98
C GLY A 128 12.28 20.02 -12.82
N PHE A 129 13.56 20.21 -12.50
CA PHE A 129 14.66 19.54 -13.19
C PHE A 129 14.83 18.08 -12.73
N GLN A 130 15.36 17.24 -13.63
CA GLN A 130 15.80 15.89 -13.29
C GLN A 130 17.14 15.94 -12.57
N ASP A 131 17.25 15.20 -11.47
CA ASP A 131 18.45 15.09 -10.66
C ASP A 131 18.72 13.61 -10.33
N GLU A 132 19.85 13.33 -9.70
CA GLU A 132 20.15 11.98 -9.21
C GLU A 132 19.15 11.57 -8.11
N PRO A 133 18.63 10.33 -8.14
CA PRO A 133 17.81 9.78 -7.07
C PRO A 133 18.50 9.88 -5.70
N PHE A 134 17.72 10.06 -4.64
CA PHE A 134 18.26 9.89 -3.28
C PHE A 134 18.59 8.43 -3.03
N ALA A 135 19.79 8.17 -2.50
CA ALA A 135 20.15 6.84 -2.02
C ALA A 135 19.26 6.44 -0.83
N PRO A 136 18.86 5.17 -0.67
CA PRO A 136 18.06 4.74 0.46
C PRO A 136 18.71 5.03 1.83
N VAL A 137 17.89 5.37 2.83
CA VAL A 137 18.36 5.56 4.21
C VAL A 137 18.44 4.20 4.93
N ALA A 138 19.62 3.82 5.43
CA ALA A 138 19.72 2.63 6.28
C ALA A 138 18.99 2.87 7.61
N LEU A 139 18.02 2.00 7.93
CA LEU A 139 17.23 2.11 9.16
C LEU A 139 17.47 0.89 10.06
N THR A 140 17.80 1.14 11.32
CA THR A 140 18.02 0.10 12.34
C THR A 140 16.71 -0.30 13.02
N GLU A 141 16.71 -1.43 13.73
CA GLU A 141 15.56 -1.85 14.55
C GLU A 141 15.17 -0.77 15.58
N ASP A 142 16.14 -0.21 16.30
CA ASP A 142 15.88 0.81 17.32
C ASP A 142 15.30 2.10 16.72
N ALA A 143 15.81 2.53 15.57
CA ALA A 143 15.29 3.70 14.87
C ALA A 143 13.85 3.45 14.36
N LEU A 144 13.56 2.24 13.89
CA LEU A 144 12.20 1.85 13.50
C LEU A 144 11.23 1.88 14.68
N LYS A 145 11.61 1.30 15.83
CA LYS A 145 10.81 1.32 17.06
C LYS A 145 10.58 2.75 17.56
N ALA A 146 11.62 3.58 17.52
CA ALA A 146 11.52 4.98 17.90
C ALA A 146 10.52 5.74 17.02
N ALA A 147 10.59 5.55 15.70
CA ALA A 147 9.66 6.17 14.76
C ALA A 147 8.21 5.70 14.95
N VAL A 148 7.99 4.40 15.14
CA VAL A 148 6.65 3.87 15.47
C VAL A 148 6.11 4.50 16.76
N SER A 149 6.95 4.63 17.78
CA SER A 149 6.58 5.25 19.07
C SER A 149 6.29 6.75 18.92
N ALA A 150 6.98 7.44 18.00
CA ALA A 150 6.74 8.85 17.69
C ALA A 150 5.46 9.08 16.87
N GLY A 151 4.95 8.04 16.20
CA GLY A 151 3.71 8.09 15.43
C GLY A 151 3.83 8.82 14.09
N ALA A 152 2.70 9.28 13.56
CA ALA A 152 2.56 9.80 12.19
C ALA A 152 3.45 11.01 11.84
N SER A 153 3.88 11.77 12.85
CA SER A 153 4.71 12.97 12.67
C SER A 153 6.18 12.64 12.38
N ASP A 154 6.65 11.41 12.61
CA ASP A 154 8.04 11.08 12.35
C ASP A 154 8.41 11.32 10.87
N LYS A 155 9.62 11.83 10.65
CA LYS A 155 10.14 12.20 9.35
C LYS A 155 10.48 11.00 8.46
N ILE A 156 10.63 9.79 9.03
CA ILE A 156 10.95 8.62 8.21
C ILE A 156 9.80 8.19 7.30
N TRP A 157 8.56 8.46 7.68
CA TRP A 157 7.40 7.97 6.95
C TRP A 157 7.33 8.57 5.55
N GLY A 158 7.21 7.70 4.56
CA GLY A 158 7.20 8.01 3.13
C GLY A 158 8.58 8.01 2.49
N LYS A 159 9.68 7.85 3.24
CA LYS A 159 11.04 7.82 2.67
C LYS A 159 11.39 6.45 2.09
N VAL A 160 12.34 6.45 1.16
CA VAL A 160 13.01 5.21 0.72
C VAL A 160 14.05 4.81 1.76
N VAL A 161 13.91 3.63 2.34
CA VAL A 161 14.79 3.09 3.36
C VAL A 161 15.36 1.73 2.95
N THR A 162 16.45 1.34 3.60
CA THR A 162 17.01 0.00 3.55
C THR A 162 17.04 -0.61 4.95
N LEU A 163 16.44 -1.78 5.10
CA LEU A 163 16.48 -2.61 6.31
C LEU A 163 17.43 -3.77 6.09
N LYS A 164 18.50 -3.84 6.89
CA LYS A 164 19.52 -4.89 6.77
C LYS A 164 19.28 -6.00 7.78
N GLY A 165 19.44 -7.24 7.35
CA GLY A 165 19.38 -8.41 8.22
C GLY A 165 17.94 -8.85 8.54
N CYS A 166 16.99 -8.53 7.67
CA CYS A 166 15.62 -8.99 7.80
C CYS A 166 15.55 -10.50 7.56
N VAL A 167 14.77 -11.22 8.36
CA VAL A 167 14.56 -12.67 8.21
C VAL A 167 13.09 -12.94 7.97
N TYR A 168 12.76 -13.82 7.02
CA TYR A 168 11.37 -14.13 6.71
C TYR A 168 10.65 -14.77 7.91
N GLY A 169 9.44 -14.27 8.20
CA GLY A 169 8.64 -14.66 9.36
C GLY A 169 7.77 -15.90 9.13
N ASP A 170 7.78 -16.50 7.94
CA ASP A 170 6.84 -17.56 7.52
C ASP A 170 5.36 -17.19 7.72
N GLN A 171 5.04 -15.90 7.62
CA GLN A 171 3.69 -15.41 7.83
C GLN A 171 3.31 -14.45 6.71
N ILE A 172 2.07 -14.56 6.27
CA ILE A 172 1.45 -13.60 5.36
C ILE A 172 0.26 -12.91 6.01
N PHE A 173 -0.20 -11.84 5.36
CA PHE A 173 -1.56 -11.35 5.50
C PHE A 173 -2.14 -11.11 4.11
N ALA A 174 -3.28 -11.72 3.82
CA ALA A 174 -4.07 -11.42 2.65
C ALA A 174 -5.57 -11.43 3.00
N LEU A 175 -6.30 -10.44 2.48
CA LEU A 175 -7.76 -10.36 2.61
C LEU A 175 -8.36 -10.48 1.21
N PHE A 176 -9.18 -11.51 1.02
CA PHE A 176 -9.93 -11.74 -0.20
C PHE A 176 -11.41 -11.46 0.01
N TYR A 177 -12.04 -10.95 -1.05
CA TYR A 177 -13.48 -10.79 -1.15
C TYR A 177 -14.01 -11.86 -2.10
N PRO A 178 -14.72 -12.91 -1.61
CA PRO A 178 -15.26 -13.96 -2.45
C PRO A 178 -16.00 -13.47 -3.70
N ASN A 179 -16.82 -12.44 -3.54
CA ASN A 179 -17.44 -11.71 -4.64
C ASN A 179 -16.93 -10.26 -4.66
N SER A 180 -16.17 -9.92 -5.70
CA SER A 180 -15.63 -8.57 -5.89
C SER A 180 -16.70 -7.51 -6.16
N ASN A 181 -17.92 -7.90 -6.56
CA ASN A 181 -19.02 -6.99 -6.85
C ASN A 181 -19.88 -6.64 -5.63
N MET A 182 -19.72 -7.37 -4.51
CA MET A 182 -20.36 -7.02 -3.24
C MET A 182 -19.61 -5.90 -2.54
N ALA A 183 -20.27 -5.22 -1.61
CA ALA A 183 -19.60 -4.25 -0.76
C ALA A 183 -18.51 -4.90 0.11
N HIS A 184 -17.33 -4.28 0.13
CA HIS A 184 -16.09 -4.76 0.78
C HIS A 184 -15.97 -4.38 2.26
N LYS A 185 -17.06 -3.87 2.85
CA LYS A 185 -17.08 -3.28 4.19
C LYS A 185 -17.05 -4.35 5.29
N SER A 186 -16.56 -3.98 6.46
CA SER A 186 -16.53 -4.82 7.66
C SER A 186 -17.90 -5.40 8.06
N GLY A 187 -19.00 -4.77 7.61
CA GLY A 187 -20.38 -5.22 7.83
C GLY A 187 -20.83 -6.43 7.00
N ASN A 188 -20.02 -6.93 6.06
CA ASN A 188 -20.33 -8.11 5.23
C ASN A 188 -19.33 -9.24 5.50
N PRO A 189 -19.33 -9.83 6.71
CA PRO A 189 -18.35 -10.85 7.10
C PRO A 189 -18.39 -12.10 6.21
N GLU A 190 -19.52 -12.42 5.58
CA GLU A 190 -19.70 -13.52 4.62
C GLU A 190 -18.98 -13.30 3.29
N ASN A 191 -18.53 -12.08 3.02
CA ASN A 191 -17.75 -11.73 1.83
C ASN A 191 -16.29 -11.41 2.20
N ARG A 192 -15.72 -12.09 3.20
CA ARG A 192 -14.32 -11.89 3.61
C ARG A 192 -13.64 -13.21 3.90
N VAL A 193 -12.42 -13.35 3.44
CA VAL A 193 -11.52 -14.45 3.77
C VAL A 193 -10.17 -13.86 4.15
N PHE A 194 -9.69 -14.19 5.33
CA PHE A 194 -8.36 -13.78 5.80
C PHE A 194 -7.42 -14.97 5.74
N LEU A 195 -6.28 -14.79 5.07
CA LEU A 195 -5.14 -15.70 5.16
C LEU A 195 -4.09 -15.00 6.04
N SER A 196 -4.13 -15.24 7.35
CA SER A 196 -3.23 -14.54 8.30
C SER A 196 -2.92 -15.29 9.60
N ASP A 197 -3.67 -16.34 9.89
CA ASP A 197 -3.68 -17.11 11.14
C ASP A 197 -2.74 -18.33 11.13
N ASN A 198 -2.52 -18.98 9.96
CA ASN A 198 -1.78 -20.23 9.83
C ASN A 198 -0.60 -20.12 8.85
N GLY A 199 0.39 -19.29 9.20
CA GLY A 199 1.63 -19.15 8.43
C GLY A 199 1.38 -18.55 7.04
N THR A 200 1.81 -19.26 5.99
CA THR A 200 1.75 -18.76 4.61
C THR A 200 0.55 -19.24 3.80
N TRP A 201 -0.25 -20.19 4.31
CA TRP A 201 -1.32 -20.82 3.51
C TRP A 201 -0.83 -21.36 2.15
N GLY A 202 0.42 -21.84 2.11
CA GLY A 202 1.08 -22.34 0.89
C GLY A 202 1.42 -21.26 -0.15
N VAL A 203 1.23 -19.98 0.18
CA VAL A 203 1.65 -18.88 -0.68
C VAL A 203 3.17 -18.83 -0.71
N ASP A 204 3.71 -18.90 -1.93
CA ASP A 204 5.13 -18.77 -2.21
C ASP A 204 5.42 -17.67 -3.23
N THR A 205 4.44 -16.82 -3.57
CA THR A 205 4.56 -15.69 -4.51
C THR A 205 4.38 -14.35 -3.81
N TRP A 206 4.98 -13.28 -4.34
CA TRP A 206 4.93 -11.94 -3.75
C TRP A 206 3.51 -11.35 -3.68
N ALA A 207 2.66 -11.64 -4.65
CA ALA A 207 1.25 -11.33 -4.64
C ALA A 207 0.52 -12.40 -5.45
N CYS A 208 -0.70 -12.11 -5.91
CA CYS A 208 -1.33 -12.95 -6.91
C CYS A 208 -2.03 -12.10 -7.97
N THR A 209 -1.74 -12.38 -9.23
CA THR A 209 -2.61 -11.95 -10.32
C THR A 209 -3.93 -12.72 -10.23
N LYS A 210 -4.90 -12.37 -11.09
CA LYS A 210 -6.11 -13.19 -11.24
C LYS A 210 -5.78 -14.67 -11.51
N ALA A 211 -4.77 -14.96 -12.34
CA ALA A 211 -4.39 -16.31 -12.69
C ALA A 211 -3.75 -17.05 -11.49
N GLY A 212 -2.81 -16.40 -10.79
CA GLY A 212 -2.20 -16.94 -9.59
C GLY A 212 -3.22 -17.25 -8.49
N TYR A 213 -4.17 -16.33 -8.26
CA TYR A 213 -5.28 -16.55 -7.31
C TYR A 213 -6.08 -17.81 -7.68
N ILE A 214 -6.54 -17.93 -8.93
CA ILE A 214 -7.25 -19.13 -9.38
C ILE A 214 -6.39 -20.39 -9.19
N GLY A 215 -5.09 -20.32 -9.46
CA GLY A 215 -4.15 -21.42 -9.24
C GLY A 215 -4.10 -21.91 -7.79
N TYR A 216 -4.00 -20.99 -6.82
CA TYR A 216 -4.03 -21.35 -5.40
C TYR A 216 -5.36 -22.00 -4.99
N LEU A 217 -6.50 -21.44 -5.43
CA LEU A 217 -7.80 -22.07 -5.18
C LEU A 217 -7.86 -23.49 -5.77
N GLN A 218 -7.46 -23.66 -7.03
CA GLN A 218 -7.49 -24.96 -7.72
C GLN A 218 -6.57 -26.00 -7.08
N SER A 219 -5.42 -25.57 -6.53
CA SER A 219 -4.51 -26.47 -5.81
C SER A 219 -5.12 -27.08 -4.54
N GLY A 220 -6.17 -26.46 -4.00
CA GLY A 220 -6.83 -26.87 -2.76
C GLY A 220 -6.13 -26.39 -1.49
N VAL A 221 -5.03 -25.65 -1.60
CA VAL A 221 -4.26 -25.18 -0.43
C VAL A 221 -5.04 -24.20 0.46
N TRP A 222 -6.06 -23.55 -0.09
CA TRP A 222 -6.97 -22.68 0.67
C TRP A 222 -8.32 -23.32 1.00
N ASP A 223 -8.55 -24.60 0.68
CA ASP A 223 -9.87 -25.24 0.84
C ASP A 223 -10.42 -25.19 2.28
N GLN A 224 -9.52 -25.15 3.27
CA GLN A 224 -9.87 -25.08 4.69
C GLN A 224 -9.86 -23.66 5.26
N ALA A 225 -9.50 -22.64 4.47
CA ALA A 225 -9.54 -21.26 4.94
C ALA A 225 -10.99 -20.86 5.24
N GLU A 226 -11.19 -20.17 6.37
CA GLU A 226 -12.53 -19.81 6.83
C GLU A 226 -13.03 -18.53 6.16
N VAL A 227 -14.30 -18.54 5.77
CA VAL A 227 -15.03 -17.36 5.35
C VAL A 227 -15.67 -16.70 6.57
N GLY A 228 -15.40 -15.42 6.76
CA GLY A 228 -15.84 -14.70 7.95
C GLY A 228 -14.96 -13.50 8.30
N SER A 229 -15.36 -12.84 9.38
CA SER A 229 -14.59 -11.74 9.97
C SER A 229 -14.85 -11.70 11.48
N GLY A 230 -13.83 -11.32 12.25
CA GLY A 230 -13.94 -11.25 13.71
C GLY A 230 -14.26 -12.62 14.31
N ALA A 231 -15.39 -12.73 15.03
CA ALA A 231 -15.89 -14.00 15.58
C ALA A 231 -16.91 -14.71 14.65
N THR A 232 -17.37 -14.07 13.58
CA THR A 232 -18.41 -14.62 12.70
C THR A 232 -17.79 -15.52 11.64
N ARG A 233 -18.36 -16.71 11.42
CA ARG A 233 -17.89 -17.72 10.46
C ARG A 233 -19.04 -18.27 9.62
N TYR A 234 -18.77 -18.51 8.33
CA TYR A 234 -19.73 -18.99 7.34
C TYR A 234 -19.33 -20.35 6.72
N GLY A 235 -18.28 -20.97 7.24
CA GLY A 235 -17.71 -22.22 6.73
C GLY A 235 -16.38 -22.01 6.02
N SER A 236 -15.83 -23.07 5.45
CA SER A 236 -14.57 -23.01 4.70
C SER A 236 -14.78 -22.68 3.22
N ILE A 237 -13.70 -22.31 2.53
CA ILE A 237 -13.71 -22.05 1.08
C ILE A 237 -14.29 -23.24 0.29
N LEU A 238 -13.84 -24.46 0.56
CA LEU A 238 -14.37 -25.63 -0.13
C LEU A 238 -15.82 -25.89 0.30
N GLY A 239 -16.08 -25.95 1.62
CA GLY A 239 -17.41 -26.05 2.21
C GLY A 239 -18.36 -27.08 1.58
N THR A 240 -19.63 -27.02 1.97
CA THR A 240 -20.72 -27.65 1.22
C THR A 240 -21.34 -26.55 0.35
N PRO A 241 -21.67 -26.82 -0.93
CA PRO A 241 -22.40 -25.86 -1.73
C PRO A 241 -23.64 -25.38 -0.99
N SER A 242 -23.80 -24.07 -0.86
CA SER A 242 -24.93 -23.46 -0.17
C SER A 242 -25.53 -22.38 -1.04
N LYS A 243 -26.82 -22.08 -0.83
CA LYS A 243 -27.43 -20.95 -1.54
C LYS A 243 -26.67 -19.69 -1.11
N TYR A 244 -26.08 -19.00 -2.06
CA TYR A 244 -25.51 -17.69 -1.81
C TYR A 244 -26.64 -16.71 -1.45
N LEU A 245 -26.62 -16.17 -0.23
CA LEU A 245 -27.68 -15.32 0.33
C LEU A 245 -27.36 -13.82 0.26
N GLY A 246 -26.33 -13.41 -0.50
CA GLY A 246 -26.03 -11.98 -0.66
C GLY A 246 -27.16 -11.24 -1.37
N GLU A 247 -27.32 -9.94 -1.12
CA GLU A 247 -28.40 -9.10 -1.68
C GLU A 247 -28.47 -9.11 -3.23
N ASP A 248 -27.38 -9.48 -3.89
CA ASP A 248 -27.25 -9.62 -5.34
C ASP A 248 -27.48 -11.06 -5.86
N ALA A 249 -28.00 -11.99 -5.03
CA ALA A 249 -28.19 -13.40 -5.40
C ALA A 249 -28.94 -13.59 -6.73
N ASP A 250 -29.84 -12.66 -7.07
CA ASP A 250 -30.59 -12.67 -8.33
C ASP A 250 -29.70 -12.49 -9.57
N LYS A 251 -28.51 -11.87 -9.45
CA LYS A 251 -27.52 -11.71 -10.52
C LYS A 251 -26.67 -12.96 -10.79
N PHE A 252 -26.76 -13.96 -9.91
CA PHE A 252 -25.97 -15.20 -10.03
C PHE A 252 -26.62 -16.24 -10.94
N GLY A 253 -27.81 -15.95 -11.48
CA GLY A 253 -28.71 -16.97 -12.02
C GLY A 253 -29.35 -17.68 -10.84
N ALA A 254 -30.65 -17.43 -10.65
CA ALA A 254 -31.43 -18.10 -9.60
C ALA A 254 -31.16 -19.62 -9.66
N ASP A 255 -30.84 -20.22 -8.50
CA ASP A 255 -30.75 -21.67 -8.24
C ASP A 255 -29.36 -22.36 -8.26
N ALA A 256 -28.23 -21.65 -8.50
CA ALA A 256 -26.91 -22.28 -8.38
C ALA A 256 -26.45 -22.40 -6.91
N PHE A 257 -26.46 -23.61 -6.36
CA PHE A 257 -25.77 -23.95 -5.12
C PHE A 257 -24.27 -24.02 -5.40
N LEU A 258 -23.51 -23.02 -4.95
CA LEU A 258 -22.07 -22.94 -5.15
C LEU A 258 -21.34 -23.01 -3.80
N THR A 259 -20.14 -23.57 -3.84
CA THR A 259 -19.13 -23.40 -2.80
C THR A 259 -18.54 -21.99 -2.86
N TYR A 260 -17.92 -21.54 -1.76
CA TYR A 260 -17.16 -20.28 -1.78
C TYR A 260 -15.99 -20.33 -2.75
N LYS A 261 -15.37 -21.50 -2.94
CA LYS A 261 -14.35 -21.75 -3.97
C LYS A 261 -14.84 -21.39 -5.37
N GLU A 262 -16.02 -21.89 -5.76
CA GLU A 262 -16.60 -21.60 -7.07
C GLU A 262 -16.93 -20.11 -7.24
N ILE A 263 -17.42 -19.46 -6.18
CA ILE A 263 -17.68 -18.01 -6.18
C ILE A 263 -16.35 -17.25 -6.34
N MET A 264 -15.33 -17.57 -5.55
CA MET A 264 -14.01 -16.95 -5.59
C MET A 264 -13.34 -17.12 -6.96
N ILE A 265 -13.45 -18.30 -7.60
CA ILE A 265 -12.95 -18.52 -8.96
C ILE A 265 -13.70 -17.63 -9.96
N LYS A 266 -15.03 -17.54 -9.86
CA LYS A 266 -15.87 -16.76 -10.78
C LYS A 266 -15.55 -15.26 -10.72
N TYR A 267 -15.31 -14.72 -9.53
CA TYR A 267 -15.02 -13.29 -9.30
C TYR A 267 -13.55 -13.00 -9.00
N ALA A 268 -12.64 -13.93 -9.32
CA ALA A 268 -11.23 -13.76 -9.08
C ALA A 268 -10.70 -12.48 -9.76
N ALA A 269 -9.93 -11.71 -9.00
CA ALA A 269 -9.23 -10.52 -9.41
C ALA A 269 -7.82 -10.53 -8.82
N ALA A 270 -6.90 -9.79 -9.43
CA ALA A 270 -5.58 -9.61 -8.83
C ALA A 270 -5.69 -9.05 -7.41
N ASN A 271 -4.89 -9.59 -6.47
CA ASN A 271 -4.95 -9.18 -5.07
C ASN A 271 -3.56 -9.00 -4.46
N TYR A 272 -3.49 -8.13 -3.46
CA TYR A 272 -2.27 -7.92 -2.69
C TYR A 272 -2.02 -9.11 -1.76
N ILE A 273 -0.75 -9.35 -1.48
CA ILE A 273 -0.32 -10.22 -0.39
C ILE A 273 0.74 -9.44 0.39
N SER A 274 0.67 -9.50 1.71
CA SER A 274 1.71 -8.99 2.57
C SER A 274 2.53 -10.14 3.13
N HIS A 275 3.86 -10.03 3.09
CA HIS A 275 4.78 -10.96 3.72
C HIS A 275 5.41 -10.31 4.96
N TYR A 276 5.50 -11.05 6.06
CA TYR A 276 6.14 -10.56 7.27
C TYR A 276 7.61 -10.98 7.34
N PHE A 277 8.45 -10.01 7.68
CA PHE A 277 9.87 -10.21 7.99
C PHE A 277 10.15 -9.70 9.41
N LYS A 278 11.19 -10.23 10.04
CA LYS A 278 11.72 -9.77 11.32
C LYS A 278 12.98 -8.96 11.09
N LEU A 279 12.98 -7.69 11.50
CA LEU A 279 14.18 -6.89 11.67
C LEU A 279 14.60 -6.99 13.14
N GLY A 280 15.54 -7.91 13.42
CA GLY A 280 15.82 -8.32 14.79
C GLY A 280 14.56 -8.90 15.45
N GLY A 281 14.02 -8.24 16.47
CA GLY A 281 12.77 -8.64 17.14
C GLY A 281 11.49 -8.03 16.55
N THR A 282 11.60 -7.09 15.60
CA THR A 282 10.46 -6.27 15.14
C THR A 282 9.85 -6.79 13.85
N ASP A 283 8.52 -6.89 13.81
CA ASP A 283 7.79 -7.21 12.58
C ASP A 283 7.83 -6.05 11.59
N VAL A 284 8.14 -6.40 10.34
CA VAL A 284 8.07 -5.51 9.18
C VAL A 284 7.23 -6.20 8.13
N GLN A 285 6.11 -5.58 7.79
CA GLN A 285 5.22 -6.07 6.75
C GLN A 285 5.68 -5.53 5.39
N VAL A 286 6.04 -6.41 4.45
CA VAL A 286 6.30 -6.04 3.05
C VAL A 286 4.99 -6.24 2.28
N ARG A 287 4.43 -5.15 1.77
CA ARG A 287 3.15 -5.14 1.04
C ARG A 287 3.38 -5.10 -0.46
N THR A 288 2.78 -6.05 -1.16
CA THR A 288 2.94 -6.21 -2.61
C THR A 288 1.60 -6.39 -3.32
N SER A 289 1.42 -5.73 -4.46
CA SER A 289 0.17 -5.65 -5.22
C SER A 289 0.03 -6.79 -6.23
N GLY A 290 -1.18 -7.33 -6.37
CA GLY A 290 -1.49 -8.30 -7.43
C GLY A 290 -1.45 -7.71 -8.84
N TYR A 291 -1.47 -6.38 -8.97
CA TYR A 291 -1.30 -5.67 -10.24
C TYR A 291 0.18 -5.39 -10.56
N ALA A 292 1.09 -5.71 -9.64
CA ALA A 292 2.50 -5.59 -9.90
C ALA A 292 2.94 -6.63 -10.96
N LYS A 293 3.89 -6.24 -11.81
CA LYS A 293 4.45 -7.12 -12.85
C LYS A 293 5.10 -8.39 -12.28
N PHE A 294 5.53 -8.33 -11.04
CA PHE A 294 6.14 -9.43 -10.30
C PHE A 294 5.15 -10.21 -9.43
N ALA A 295 3.82 -9.95 -9.50
CA ALA A 295 2.85 -10.50 -8.56
C ALA A 295 2.95 -12.03 -8.39
N ASP A 296 2.91 -12.80 -9.48
CA ASP A 296 3.02 -14.28 -9.41
C ASP A 296 4.49 -14.78 -9.33
N THR A 297 5.46 -13.90 -9.11
CA THR A 297 6.87 -14.28 -8.96
C THR A 297 7.07 -14.92 -7.61
N LYS A 298 7.74 -16.08 -7.59
CA LYS A 298 8.04 -16.79 -6.37
C LYS A 298 9.04 -16.03 -5.50
N LEU A 299 8.88 -16.14 -4.18
CA LEU A 299 9.93 -15.82 -3.23
C LEU A 299 11.17 -16.66 -3.57
N SER A 300 12.34 -16.03 -3.46
CA SER A 300 13.60 -16.77 -3.68
C SER A 300 13.76 -17.86 -2.62
N SER A 301 14.42 -18.97 -2.97
CA SER A 301 14.64 -20.07 -2.02
C SER A 301 15.39 -19.61 -0.78
N GLY A 302 16.29 -18.64 -0.90
CA GLY A 302 17.00 -18.07 0.25
C GLY A 302 16.07 -17.38 1.26
N ILE A 303 15.02 -16.70 0.80
CA ILE A 303 14.00 -16.11 1.67
C ILE A 303 13.26 -17.23 2.42
N LEU A 304 12.82 -18.27 1.70
CA LEU A 304 12.12 -19.42 2.27
C LEU A 304 12.99 -20.24 3.23
N GLU A 305 14.30 -20.28 3.00
CA GLU A 305 15.32 -20.86 3.88
C GLU A 305 15.70 -19.94 5.06
N LYS A 306 15.01 -18.80 5.22
CA LYS A 306 15.25 -17.81 6.28
C LYS A 306 16.66 -17.22 6.29
N LYS A 307 17.30 -17.14 5.13
CA LYS A 307 18.56 -16.39 5.00
C LYS A 307 18.28 -14.90 5.20
N PRO A 308 19.19 -14.16 5.88
CA PRO A 308 19.03 -12.73 6.04
C PRO A 308 18.95 -12.02 4.68
N VAL A 309 18.09 -11.01 4.59
CA VAL A 309 17.93 -10.16 3.41
C VAL A 309 18.09 -8.69 3.77
N THR A 310 18.46 -7.91 2.76
CA THR A 310 18.35 -6.47 2.74
C THR A 310 17.08 -6.09 1.99
N ILE A 311 16.16 -5.39 2.65
CA ILE A 311 14.90 -4.93 2.05
C ILE A 311 15.00 -3.43 1.79
N THR A 312 14.71 -3.00 0.56
CA THR A 312 14.66 -1.59 0.16
C THR A 312 13.28 -1.24 -0.38
N GLY A 313 12.72 -0.12 0.08
CA GLY A 313 11.41 0.34 -0.36
C GLY A 313 10.96 1.57 0.41
N ILE A 314 9.73 1.99 0.17
CA ILE A 314 9.13 3.12 0.88
C ILE A 314 8.54 2.62 2.19
N ILE A 315 8.98 3.22 3.30
CA ILE A 315 8.46 2.90 4.62
C ILE A 315 7.21 3.72 4.92
N THR A 316 6.14 3.05 5.37
CA THR A 316 4.86 3.68 5.72
C THR A 316 4.40 3.23 7.10
N LEU A 317 3.51 4.02 7.70
CA LEU A 317 2.84 3.69 8.96
C LEU A 317 1.39 3.31 8.66
N TYR A 318 0.95 2.17 9.19
CA TYR A 318 -0.44 1.72 9.09
C TYR A 318 -0.88 1.15 10.43
N ASP A 319 -1.82 1.82 11.08
CA ASP A 319 -2.45 1.40 12.33
C ASP A 319 -1.41 1.05 13.41
N GLY A 320 -0.44 1.94 13.59
CA GLY A 320 0.65 1.77 14.56
C GLY A 320 1.74 0.77 14.16
N SER A 321 1.66 0.18 12.96
CA SER A 321 2.64 -0.80 12.47
C SER A 321 3.40 -0.28 11.25
N ALA A 322 4.69 -0.59 11.17
CA ALA A 322 5.50 -0.25 10.01
C ALA A 322 5.25 -1.21 8.84
N GLN A 323 5.14 -0.66 7.65
CA GLN A 323 5.04 -1.40 6.40
C GLN A 323 6.13 -0.91 5.42
N ILE A 324 6.54 -1.78 4.50
CA ILE A 324 7.34 -1.41 3.35
C ILE A 324 6.58 -1.73 2.07
N SER A 325 6.46 -0.72 1.21
CA SER A 325 6.03 -0.87 -0.17
C SER A 325 7.26 -0.90 -1.08
N LEU A 326 7.44 -2.00 -1.82
CA LEU A 326 8.52 -2.11 -2.81
C LEU A 326 8.28 -1.12 -3.95
N VAL A 327 9.31 -0.39 -4.36
CA VAL A 327 9.24 0.58 -5.48
C VAL A 327 9.62 -0.05 -6.82
N ASP A 328 10.35 -1.16 -6.79
CA ASP A 328 10.83 -1.88 -7.96
C ASP A 328 10.61 -3.39 -7.79
N ASP A 329 11.11 -4.15 -8.75
CA ASP A 329 11.11 -5.61 -8.70
C ASP A 329 11.74 -6.15 -7.40
N PRO A 330 11.14 -7.18 -6.77
CA PRO A 330 11.70 -7.83 -5.60
C PRO A 330 13.12 -8.36 -5.77
N GLU A 331 13.54 -8.75 -6.98
CA GLU A 331 14.93 -9.19 -7.21
C GLU A 331 15.96 -8.08 -6.95
N ILE A 332 15.55 -6.82 -7.09
CA ILE A 332 16.38 -5.63 -6.85
C ILE A 332 16.15 -5.11 -5.43
N SER A 333 14.90 -5.20 -4.96
CA SER A 333 14.46 -4.58 -3.71
C SER A 333 14.64 -5.49 -2.48
N VAL A 334 14.82 -6.81 -2.66
CA VAL A 334 15.00 -7.80 -1.58
C VAL A 334 16.20 -8.68 -1.89
N ILE A 335 17.37 -8.27 -1.39
CA ILE A 335 18.67 -8.85 -1.75
C ILE A 335 19.15 -9.78 -0.62
N LEU A 336 19.45 -11.04 -0.94
CA LEU A 336 20.08 -11.99 -0.01
C LEU A 336 21.44 -11.45 0.47
N GLN A 337 21.69 -11.55 1.78
CA GLN A 337 22.96 -11.20 2.41
C GLN A 337 23.91 -12.40 2.49
#